data_AF-A0A4S8MPF0-F1
#
_entry.id   AF-A0A4S8MPF0-F1
#
_cell.length_a   1.000
_cell.length_b   1.000
_cell.length_c   1.000
_cell.angle_alpha   90.00
_cell.angle_beta   90.00
_cell.angle_gamma   90.00
#
_symmetry.space_group_name_H-M   'P 1'
#
loop_
_entity.id
_entity.type
_entity.pdbx_description
1 polymer ?
#
loop_
_entity_poly.entity_id
_entity_poly.type
_entity_poly.pdbx_seq_one_letter_code
_entity_poly.pdbx_strand_id
1 'polypeptide(L)'
;MGFLELPLEIRLGIYAHFLDAHKTVSNLRQPSNSHFALLHTCKQISLEAIRLRSYVSLIHDSQIERFVSNVSEEHVSQITCVDVANDARVVIVPPSSRSTPASDLYRGLQKLINCSCLRVFEARRSRSVNYFIPGARFSLQFERAMFPSEVVPRLVSYELFLVPSTSPLHSLFHVIPSTVIRTLRLSGGCVLYRSSIFPSLRHLTICGVTGHYLDQHMEEHLATSQLETFQYGQGDRLGFELRDHQLLFLASRSASTLTRLVLLGCSKLTGSALYQCLQQLSSLQYFVLSLTTVHELQTSFVSALPLSLLSLKLRVINALYSRPLIREEHDLCDALEQNIILRSPPLRLVHLHLRDEILLASERNERWMRVARSARYTLKLGAWEMDEII
;
A
#
# COMPACT_ATOMS: atom_id res chain seq x y z
N MET A 1 -35.36 -9.02 -14.97
CA MET A 1 -34.17 -9.87 -15.11
C MET A 1 -33.55 -10.04 -13.75
N GLY A 2 -33.62 -11.24 -13.17
CA GLY A 2 -33.08 -11.55 -11.84
C GLY A 2 -31.58 -11.90 -11.90
N PHE A 3 -30.87 -11.72 -10.80
CA PHE A 3 -29.43 -12.03 -10.73
C PHE A 3 -29.09 -13.48 -11.09
N LEU A 4 -29.92 -14.44 -10.67
CA LEU A 4 -29.75 -15.87 -10.98
C LEU A 4 -30.07 -16.22 -12.45
N GLU A 5 -30.63 -15.30 -13.22
CA GLU A 5 -30.87 -15.46 -14.66
C GLU A 5 -29.64 -15.10 -15.51
N LEU A 6 -28.63 -14.43 -14.91
CA LEU A 6 -27.36 -14.15 -15.58
C LEU A 6 -26.59 -15.44 -15.84
N PRO A 7 -25.76 -15.55 -16.89
CA PRO A 7 -24.82 -16.67 -17.05
C PRO A 7 -23.90 -16.87 -15.84
N LEU A 8 -23.54 -18.12 -15.54
CA LEU A 8 -22.71 -18.47 -14.38
C LEU A 8 -21.38 -17.72 -14.38
N GLU A 9 -20.75 -17.58 -15.55
CA GLU A 9 -19.46 -16.91 -15.74
C GLU A 9 -19.54 -15.44 -15.30
N ILE A 10 -20.65 -14.76 -15.63
CA ILE A 10 -20.90 -13.38 -15.21
C ILE A 10 -21.08 -13.32 -13.69
N ARG A 11 -21.86 -14.24 -13.11
CA ARG A 11 -22.04 -14.29 -11.65
C ARG A 11 -20.73 -14.53 -10.91
N LEU A 12 -19.90 -15.46 -11.39
CA LEU A 12 -18.56 -15.72 -10.82
C LEU A 12 -17.66 -14.49 -10.88
N GLY A 13 -17.69 -13.76 -11.99
CA GLY A 13 -17.00 -12.47 -12.12
C GLY A 13 -17.50 -11.43 -11.12
N ILE A 14 -18.83 -11.34 -10.92
CA ILE A 14 -19.43 -10.44 -9.93
C ILE A 14 -19.01 -10.80 -8.50
N TYR A 15 -19.00 -12.08 -8.13
CA TYR A 15 -18.55 -12.49 -6.79
C TYR A 15 -17.07 -12.17 -6.55
N ALA A 16 -16.22 -12.38 -7.56
CA ALA A 16 -14.80 -12.01 -7.49
C ALA A 16 -14.64 -10.50 -7.31
N HIS A 17 -15.30 -9.70 -8.14
CA HIS A 17 -15.27 -8.24 -8.03
C HIS A 17 -15.81 -7.74 -6.68
N PHE A 18 -16.88 -8.34 -6.18
CA PHE A 18 -17.43 -8.03 -4.85
C PHE A 18 -16.42 -8.32 -3.74
N LEU A 19 -15.71 -9.44 -3.81
CA LEU A 19 -14.65 -9.76 -2.84
C LEU A 19 -13.49 -8.77 -2.92
N ASP A 20 -13.02 -8.43 -4.13
CA ASP A 20 -11.92 -7.49 -4.33
C ASP A 20 -12.28 -6.09 -3.81
N ALA A 21 -13.49 -5.62 -4.11
CA ALA A 21 -14.03 -4.37 -3.58
C ALA A 21 -14.11 -4.41 -2.05
N HIS A 22 -14.60 -5.52 -1.49
CA HIS A 22 -14.71 -5.71 -0.04
C HIS A 22 -13.35 -5.75 0.66
N LYS A 23 -12.31 -6.29 0.00
CA LYS A 23 -10.95 -6.33 0.54
C LYS A 23 -10.25 -4.97 0.49
N THR A 24 -10.77 -4.00 -0.26
CA THR A 24 -10.14 -2.68 -0.38
C THR A 24 -10.11 -1.97 0.96
N VAL A 25 -8.92 -1.55 1.39
CA VAL A 25 -8.74 -0.83 2.65
C VAL A 25 -8.83 0.67 2.37
N SER A 26 -9.75 1.34 3.06
CA SER A 26 -9.91 2.79 3.00
C SER A 26 -9.66 3.40 4.37
N ASN A 27 -8.88 4.48 4.44
CA ASN A 27 -8.59 5.22 5.68
C ASN A 27 -8.07 4.32 6.83
N LEU A 28 -7.22 3.33 6.49
CA LEU A 28 -6.68 2.33 7.43
C LEU A 28 -7.76 1.55 8.20
N ARG A 29 -9.00 1.54 7.71
CA ARG A 29 -10.11 0.83 8.34
C ARG A 29 -10.08 -0.63 7.92
N GLN A 30 -9.96 -1.52 8.90
CA GLN A 30 -10.08 -2.96 8.67
C GLN A 30 -11.46 -3.30 8.08
N PRO A 31 -11.53 -3.99 6.93
CA PRO A 31 -12.78 -4.50 6.38
C PRO A 31 -13.44 -5.53 7.32
N SER A 32 -14.74 -5.76 7.17
CA SER A 32 -15.50 -6.67 8.04
C SER A 32 -15.76 -8.04 7.42
N ASN A 33 -16.54 -8.91 8.08
CA ASN A 33 -17.02 -10.17 7.51
C ASN A 33 -18.40 -10.07 6.86
N SER A 34 -18.88 -8.86 6.54
CA SER A 34 -20.21 -8.65 5.95
C SER A 34 -20.40 -9.36 4.61
N HIS A 35 -19.33 -9.64 3.88
CA HIS A 35 -19.38 -10.38 2.61
C HIS A 35 -19.94 -11.80 2.77
N PHE A 36 -19.82 -12.42 3.94
CA PHE A 36 -20.40 -13.75 4.19
C PHE A 36 -21.93 -13.76 4.20
N ALA A 37 -22.60 -12.62 4.40
CA ALA A 37 -24.06 -12.55 4.30
C ALA A 37 -24.55 -13.05 2.93
N LEU A 38 -23.77 -12.83 1.87
CA LEU A 38 -24.08 -13.31 0.53
C LEU A 38 -24.20 -14.84 0.48
N LEU A 39 -23.34 -15.56 1.20
CA LEU A 39 -23.34 -17.03 1.26
C LEU A 39 -24.61 -17.59 1.89
N HIS A 40 -25.32 -16.80 2.70
CA HIS A 40 -26.55 -17.21 3.37
C HIS A 40 -27.82 -16.89 2.58
N THR A 41 -27.70 -16.33 1.37
CA THR A 41 -28.86 -15.92 0.56
C THR A 41 -29.66 -17.13 0.05
N CYS A 42 -28.98 -18.08 -0.60
CA CYS A 42 -29.58 -19.34 -1.04
C CYS A 42 -28.50 -20.40 -1.29
N LYS A 43 -28.93 -21.68 -1.42
CA LYS A 43 -28.01 -22.81 -1.63
C LYS A 43 -27.15 -22.65 -2.89
N GLN A 44 -27.72 -22.14 -3.97
CA GLN A 44 -26.99 -21.94 -5.23
C GLN A 44 -25.86 -20.91 -5.05
N ILE A 45 -26.16 -19.75 -4.49
CA ILE A 45 -25.15 -18.70 -4.23
C ILE A 45 -24.08 -19.23 -3.26
N SER A 46 -24.45 -19.97 -2.22
CA SER A 46 -23.48 -20.57 -1.29
C SER A 46 -22.47 -21.49 -1.98
N LEU A 47 -22.88 -22.20 -3.04
CA LEU A 47 -22.00 -23.10 -3.79
C LEU A 47 -21.15 -22.32 -4.80
N GLU A 48 -21.75 -21.38 -5.53
CA GLU A 48 -21.04 -20.60 -6.55
C GLU A 48 -20.03 -19.61 -5.95
N ALA A 49 -20.39 -18.96 -4.85
CA ALA A 49 -19.58 -17.92 -4.20
C ALA A 49 -18.60 -18.49 -3.16
N ILE A 50 -18.24 -19.77 -3.25
CA ILE A 50 -17.32 -20.43 -2.29
C ILE A 50 -15.99 -19.68 -2.14
N ARG A 51 -15.54 -18.98 -3.18
CA ARG A 51 -14.33 -18.11 -3.15
C ARG A 51 -14.40 -17.02 -2.08
N LEU A 52 -15.58 -16.59 -1.66
CA LEU A 52 -15.73 -15.64 -0.56
C LEU A 52 -15.15 -16.16 0.76
N ARG A 53 -15.09 -17.49 0.94
CA ARG A 53 -14.45 -18.14 2.10
C ARG A 53 -12.92 -18.05 2.10
N SER A 54 -12.30 -17.56 1.03
CA SER A 54 -10.84 -17.39 0.96
C SER A 54 -10.30 -16.23 1.80
N TYR A 55 -11.19 -15.41 2.35
CA TYR A 55 -10.86 -14.22 3.10
C TYR A 55 -11.64 -14.18 4.42
N VAL A 56 -10.98 -13.76 5.49
CA VAL A 56 -11.63 -13.52 6.78
C VAL A 56 -11.02 -12.29 7.46
N SER A 57 -11.85 -11.57 8.22
CA SER A 57 -11.43 -10.45 9.04
C SER A 57 -11.72 -10.69 10.52
N LEU A 58 -10.70 -10.57 11.35
CA LEU A 58 -10.75 -10.77 12.80
C LEU A 58 -10.46 -9.43 13.48
N ILE A 59 -11.50 -8.60 13.64
CA ILE A 59 -11.39 -7.20 14.10
C ILE A 59 -11.36 -7.10 15.63
N HIS A 60 -12.04 -8.03 16.32
CA HIS A 60 -12.23 -7.98 17.78
C HIS A 60 -11.93 -9.34 18.43
N ASP A 61 -11.49 -9.33 19.69
CA ASP A 61 -11.22 -10.54 20.47
C ASP A 61 -12.41 -11.52 20.46
N SER A 62 -13.65 -11.03 20.59
CA SER A 62 -14.84 -11.89 20.52
C SER A 62 -15.03 -12.60 19.16
N GLN A 63 -14.57 -12.00 18.06
CA GLN A 63 -14.58 -12.63 16.74
C GLN A 63 -13.48 -13.69 16.64
N ILE A 64 -12.32 -13.40 17.21
CA ILE A 64 -11.19 -14.33 17.31
C ILE A 64 -11.61 -15.56 18.12
N GLU A 65 -12.16 -15.38 19.31
CA GLU A 65 -12.68 -16.46 20.17
C GLU A 65 -13.69 -17.32 19.42
N ARG A 66 -14.71 -16.70 18.80
CA ARG A 66 -15.72 -17.42 18.02
C ARG A 66 -15.13 -18.16 16.83
N PHE A 67 -14.15 -17.56 16.14
CA PHE A 67 -13.45 -18.20 15.03
C PHE A 67 -12.69 -19.44 15.52
N VAL A 68 -11.89 -19.29 16.58
CA VAL A 68 -11.10 -20.38 17.17
C VAL A 68 -12.01 -21.54 17.61
N SER A 69 -13.15 -21.25 18.24
CA SER A 69 -14.06 -22.28 18.76
C SER A 69 -14.95 -22.95 17.70
N ASN A 70 -15.36 -22.25 16.63
CA ASN A 70 -16.45 -22.72 15.77
C ASN A 70 -16.08 -22.93 14.30
N VAL A 71 -14.90 -22.50 13.84
CA VAL A 71 -14.53 -22.66 12.43
C VAL A 71 -14.25 -24.13 12.10
N SER A 72 -14.83 -24.64 11.01
CA SER A 72 -14.54 -26.00 10.51
C SER A 72 -13.18 -26.06 9.82
N GLU A 73 -12.55 -27.24 9.84
CA GLU A 73 -11.27 -27.46 9.14
C GLU A 73 -11.38 -27.20 7.64
N GLU A 74 -12.52 -27.56 7.03
CA GLU A 74 -12.80 -27.29 5.61
C GLU A 74 -12.73 -25.78 5.32
N HIS A 75 -13.38 -24.94 6.14
CA HIS A 75 -13.36 -23.50 5.93
C HIS A 75 -11.95 -22.93 6.15
N VAL A 76 -11.27 -23.36 7.21
CA VAL A 76 -9.88 -22.93 7.50
C VAL A 76 -8.94 -23.23 6.32
N SER A 77 -9.09 -24.39 5.69
CA SER A 77 -8.26 -24.77 4.53
C SER A 77 -8.45 -23.86 3.30
N GLN A 78 -9.59 -23.18 3.20
CA GLN A 78 -9.92 -22.30 2.08
C GLN A 78 -9.37 -20.88 2.26
N ILE A 79 -9.11 -20.47 3.50
CA ILE A 79 -8.66 -19.11 3.84
C ILE A 79 -7.19 -18.93 3.43
N THR A 80 -6.96 -18.01 2.50
CA THR A 80 -5.62 -17.64 2.00
C THR A 80 -5.22 -16.22 2.40
N CYS A 81 -6.18 -15.39 2.78
CA CYS A 81 -5.99 -14.00 3.16
C CYS A 81 -6.73 -13.69 4.47
N VAL A 82 -6.04 -13.05 5.41
CA VAL A 82 -6.63 -12.69 6.70
C VAL A 82 -6.30 -11.27 7.10
N ASP A 83 -7.31 -10.58 7.62
CA ASP A 83 -7.14 -9.29 8.29
C ASP A 83 -7.24 -9.48 9.79
N VAL A 84 -6.30 -8.92 10.54
CA VAL A 84 -6.26 -9.08 12.00
C VAL A 84 -6.01 -7.75 12.69
N ALA A 85 -6.63 -7.56 13.85
CA ALA A 85 -6.27 -6.51 14.78
C ALA A 85 -5.23 -7.04 15.77
N ASN A 86 -4.01 -6.52 15.75
CA ASN A 86 -2.94 -6.94 16.65
C ASN A 86 -2.78 -5.96 17.82
N ASP A 87 -2.84 -6.45 19.06
CA ASP A 87 -2.64 -5.64 20.26
C ASP A 87 -1.15 -5.54 20.68
N ALA A 88 -0.29 -6.34 20.05
CA ALA A 88 1.15 -6.44 20.30
C ALA A 88 1.54 -6.80 21.74
N ARG A 89 0.61 -7.02 22.66
CA ARG A 89 0.91 -7.22 24.08
C ARG A 89 1.24 -8.68 24.34
N VAL A 90 2.32 -8.87 25.08
CA VAL A 90 2.76 -10.17 25.57
C VAL A 90 2.92 -10.08 27.08
N VAL A 91 2.36 -11.06 27.78
CA VAL A 91 2.44 -11.23 29.23
C VAL A 91 3.70 -12.02 29.54
N ILE A 92 4.57 -11.46 30.38
CA ILE A 92 5.80 -12.10 30.85
C ILE A 92 5.60 -12.44 32.33
N VAL A 93 5.75 -13.71 32.68
CA VAL A 93 5.59 -14.19 34.06
C VAL A 93 6.95 -14.61 34.64
N PRO A 94 7.55 -13.81 35.54
CA PRO A 94 8.74 -14.18 36.29
C PRO A 94 8.46 -15.37 37.24
N PRO A 95 9.45 -16.22 37.56
CA PRO A 95 10.85 -16.23 37.09
C PRO A 95 11.07 -16.98 35.77
N SER A 96 10.03 -17.62 35.23
CA SER A 96 10.13 -18.52 34.09
C SER A 96 10.54 -17.85 32.76
N SER A 97 10.46 -16.51 32.70
CA SER A 97 10.60 -15.72 31.47
C SER A 97 9.72 -16.18 30.31
N ARG A 98 8.72 -17.03 30.57
CA ARG A 98 7.75 -17.47 29.57
C ARG A 98 6.89 -16.26 29.21
N SER A 99 6.80 -16.03 27.91
CA SER A 99 6.05 -14.95 27.31
C SER A 99 4.83 -15.52 26.60
N THR A 100 3.64 -15.05 26.93
CA THR A 100 2.37 -15.53 26.33
C THR A 100 1.60 -14.35 25.76
N PRO A 101 1.10 -14.41 24.52
CA PRO A 101 0.29 -13.34 23.95
C PRO A 101 -0.91 -12.99 24.84
N ALA A 102 -1.27 -11.70 24.88
CA ALA A 102 -2.41 -11.23 25.66
C ALA A 102 -3.77 -11.57 25.00
N SER A 103 -3.80 -11.72 23.67
CA SER A 103 -4.98 -12.09 22.89
C SER A 103 -4.85 -13.51 22.32
N ASP A 104 -5.98 -14.18 22.07
CA ASP A 104 -6.04 -15.49 21.43
C ASP A 104 -5.79 -15.44 19.90
N LEU A 105 -5.42 -14.29 19.35
CA LEU A 105 -5.14 -14.09 17.92
C LEU A 105 -4.19 -15.15 17.36
N TYR A 106 -3.11 -15.46 18.09
CA TYR A 106 -2.12 -16.45 17.68
C TYR A 106 -2.73 -17.85 17.45
N ARG A 107 -3.75 -18.24 18.24
CA ARG A 107 -4.45 -19.52 18.07
C ARG A 107 -5.26 -19.55 16.78
N GLY A 108 -5.88 -18.41 16.45
CA GLY A 108 -6.60 -18.25 15.18
C GLY A 108 -5.64 -18.39 14.00
N LEU A 109 -4.52 -17.67 14.04
CA LEU A 109 -3.50 -17.71 12.98
C LEU A 109 -2.86 -19.09 12.81
N GLN A 110 -2.62 -19.83 13.90
CA GLN A 110 -2.08 -21.20 13.84
C GLN A 110 -2.98 -22.18 13.09
N LYS A 111 -4.30 -21.97 13.10
CA LYS A 111 -5.23 -22.80 12.31
C LYS A 111 -5.08 -22.54 10.81
N LEU A 112 -4.74 -21.31 10.41
CA LEU A 112 -4.73 -20.87 9.01
C LEU A 112 -3.50 -21.35 8.22
N ILE A 113 -3.38 -22.66 8.02
CA ILE A 113 -2.21 -23.31 7.38
C ILE A 113 -1.94 -22.85 5.94
N ASN A 114 -2.98 -22.46 5.20
CA ASN A 114 -2.89 -22.02 3.80
C ASN A 114 -2.84 -20.49 3.66
N CYS A 115 -2.77 -19.75 4.78
CA CYS A 115 -2.69 -18.31 4.75
C CYS A 115 -1.36 -17.85 4.13
N SER A 116 -1.47 -17.13 3.02
CA SER A 116 -0.35 -16.52 2.31
C SER A 116 -0.37 -14.99 2.37
N CYS A 117 -1.47 -14.37 2.78
CA CYS A 117 -1.60 -12.92 2.88
C CYS A 117 -2.11 -12.53 4.28
N LEU A 118 -1.29 -11.79 5.02
CA LEU A 118 -1.63 -11.27 6.34
C LEU A 118 -1.65 -9.75 6.29
N ARG A 119 -2.79 -9.16 6.63
CA ARG A 119 -2.93 -7.71 6.80
C ARG A 119 -3.23 -7.37 8.25
N VAL A 120 -2.38 -6.53 8.85
CA VAL A 120 -2.41 -6.25 10.29
C VAL A 120 -2.83 -4.80 10.52
N PHE A 121 -3.82 -4.64 11.39
CA PHE A 121 -4.39 -3.37 11.79
C PHE A 121 -4.16 -3.13 13.28
N GLU A 122 -4.22 -1.86 13.69
CA GLU A 122 -4.10 -1.47 15.09
C GLU A 122 -5.34 -1.92 15.89
N ALA A 123 -5.12 -2.65 17.00
CA ALA A 123 -6.20 -3.04 17.90
C ALA A 123 -6.68 -1.85 18.76
N ARG A 124 -7.74 -1.18 18.31
CA ARG A 124 -8.34 -0.03 19.03
C ARG A 124 -9.09 -0.40 20.33
N ARG A 125 -9.32 -1.68 20.58
CA ARG A 125 -10.14 -2.19 21.70
C ARG A 125 -9.50 -3.44 22.29
N SER A 126 -8.38 -3.27 22.98
CA SER A 126 -7.82 -4.34 23.78
C SER A 126 -8.71 -4.51 25.02
N ARG A 127 -9.32 -5.68 25.23
CA ARG A 127 -9.90 -5.97 26.56
C ARG A 127 -8.77 -5.96 27.59
N SER A 128 -9.11 -5.55 28.82
CA SER A 128 -8.25 -5.84 29.97
C SER A 128 -8.10 -7.36 30.05
N VAL A 129 -6.87 -7.85 30.22
CA VAL A 129 -6.62 -9.29 30.33
C VAL A 129 -7.42 -9.78 31.54
N ASN A 130 -8.41 -10.66 31.31
CA ASN A 130 -9.28 -11.21 32.37
C ASN A 130 -8.51 -12.07 33.40
N TYR A 131 -7.19 -12.22 33.23
CA TYR A 131 -6.30 -12.97 34.09
C TYR A 131 -5.30 -12.02 34.73
N PHE A 132 -5.66 -11.45 35.88
CA PHE A 132 -4.66 -10.83 36.75
C PHE A 132 -3.72 -11.93 37.24
N ILE A 133 -2.49 -11.96 36.72
CA ILE A 133 -1.43 -12.85 37.17
C ILE A 133 -0.50 -12.01 38.07
N PRO A 134 -0.47 -12.24 39.39
CA PRO A 134 0.41 -11.51 40.30
C PRO A 134 1.87 -11.56 39.83
N GLY A 135 2.53 -10.40 39.72
CA GLY A 135 3.92 -10.29 39.29
C GLY A 135 4.16 -10.35 37.77
N ALA A 136 3.11 -10.55 36.96
CA ALA A 136 3.23 -10.50 35.51
C ALA A 136 3.51 -9.08 35.01
N ARG A 137 4.33 -8.98 33.95
CA ARG A 137 4.66 -7.73 33.28
C ARG A 137 4.16 -7.77 31.84
N PHE A 138 3.71 -6.63 31.33
CA PHE A 138 3.38 -6.48 29.93
C PHE A 138 4.58 -5.94 29.15
N SER A 139 4.81 -6.50 27.97
CA SER A 139 5.78 -6.03 27.00
C SER A 139 5.13 -5.97 25.62
N LEU A 140 5.55 -5.00 24.80
CA LEU A 140 5.07 -4.87 23.43
C LEU A 140 6.02 -5.64 22.52
N GLN A 141 5.56 -6.76 21.98
CA GLN A 141 6.30 -7.62 21.06
C GLN A 141 5.40 -7.97 19.88
N PHE A 142 5.41 -7.11 18.86
CA PHE A 142 4.41 -7.08 17.78
C PHE A 142 4.23 -8.44 17.09
N GLU A 143 5.30 -9.03 16.55
CA GLU A 143 5.21 -10.33 15.87
C GLU A 143 4.99 -11.49 16.85
N ARG A 144 5.61 -11.44 18.04
CA ARG A 144 5.47 -12.51 19.04
C ARG A 144 4.06 -12.61 19.63
N ALA A 145 3.29 -11.52 19.62
CA ALA A 145 1.88 -11.55 19.98
C ALA A 145 1.03 -12.34 18.96
N MET A 146 1.45 -12.38 17.69
CA MET A 146 0.79 -13.16 16.63
C MET A 146 1.38 -14.57 16.46
N PHE A 147 2.70 -14.70 16.66
CA PHE A 147 3.48 -15.90 16.42
C PHE A 147 4.41 -16.17 17.63
N PRO A 148 3.86 -16.64 18.77
CA PRO A 148 4.66 -16.94 19.96
C PRO A 148 5.49 -18.20 19.80
N SER A 149 5.07 -19.11 18.91
CA SER A 149 5.83 -20.26 18.45
C SER A 149 6.45 -19.88 17.10
N GLU A 150 7.69 -20.30 16.82
CA GLU A 150 8.38 -20.03 15.54
C GLU A 150 7.70 -20.66 14.30
N VAL A 151 6.51 -21.24 14.48
CA VAL A 151 5.66 -21.77 13.42
C VAL A 151 4.85 -20.63 12.82
N VAL A 152 5.35 -20.08 11.73
CA VAL A 152 4.68 -19.04 10.94
C VAL A 152 4.13 -19.66 9.65
N PRO A 153 2.89 -19.30 9.22
CA PRO A 153 2.40 -19.64 7.90
C PRO A 153 3.36 -19.18 6.80
N ARG A 154 3.29 -19.79 5.62
CA ARG A 154 4.09 -19.38 4.45
C ARG A 154 3.55 -18.07 3.85
N LEU A 155 3.76 -16.97 4.56
CA LEU A 155 3.33 -15.65 4.13
C LEU A 155 4.12 -15.20 2.91
N VAL A 156 3.39 -14.77 1.89
CA VAL A 156 3.91 -14.16 0.65
C VAL A 156 3.59 -12.66 0.63
N SER A 157 2.48 -12.26 1.26
CA SER A 157 2.13 -10.85 1.51
C SER A 157 2.06 -10.57 3.00
N TYR A 158 2.73 -9.50 3.44
CA TYR A 158 2.65 -8.98 4.79
C TYR A 158 2.43 -7.47 4.75
N GLU A 159 1.25 -7.03 5.19
CA GLU A 159 0.81 -5.65 5.01
C GLU A 159 0.39 -5.03 6.34
N LEU A 160 1.02 -3.93 6.71
CA LEU A 160 0.71 -3.20 7.92
C LEU A 160 -0.14 -1.97 7.61
N PHE A 161 -1.22 -1.80 8.36
CA PHE A 161 -2.16 -0.67 8.31
C PHE A 161 -2.27 -0.05 9.72
N LEU A 162 -1.16 0.50 10.20
CA LEU A 162 -1.01 1.09 11.53
C LEU A 162 -1.10 2.62 11.45
N VAL A 163 -1.63 3.23 12.51
CA VAL A 163 -1.81 4.68 12.57
C VAL A 163 -0.49 5.36 12.97
N PRO A 164 -0.04 6.39 12.24
CA PRO A 164 1.22 7.10 12.54
C PRO A 164 1.34 7.64 13.97
N SER A 165 0.25 8.20 14.51
CA SER A 165 0.26 9.04 15.71
C SER A 165 0.17 8.29 17.05
N THR A 166 -0.18 7.00 17.05
CA THR A 166 -0.51 6.24 18.28
C THR A 166 0.33 4.99 18.50
N SER A 167 1.04 4.54 17.47
CA SER A 167 1.71 3.25 17.50
C SER A 167 3.17 3.35 17.99
N PRO A 168 3.58 2.54 18.97
CA PRO A 168 4.98 2.42 19.38
C PRO A 168 5.82 1.85 18.23
N LEU A 169 7.15 2.00 18.29
CA LEU A 169 8.04 1.39 17.30
C LEU A 169 7.92 -0.14 17.34
N HIS A 170 7.47 -0.74 16.25
CA HIS A 170 7.31 -2.17 16.09
C HIS A 170 8.52 -2.78 15.40
N SER A 171 9.18 -3.74 16.06
CA SER A 171 10.22 -4.55 15.43
C SER A 171 9.58 -5.65 14.59
N LEU A 172 9.93 -5.68 13.31
CA LEU A 172 9.42 -6.60 12.30
C LEU A 172 10.50 -7.57 11.82
N PHE A 173 10.07 -8.70 11.28
CA PHE A 173 10.90 -9.77 10.73
C PHE A 173 11.88 -10.39 11.74
N HIS A 174 11.49 -10.40 13.03
CA HIS A 174 12.19 -11.21 14.04
C HIS A 174 11.67 -12.66 14.02
N VAL A 175 10.39 -12.85 13.72
CA VAL A 175 9.73 -14.17 13.69
C VAL A 175 9.33 -14.52 12.26
N ILE A 176 8.83 -13.54 11.50
CA ILE A 176 8.37 -13.77 10.12
C ILE A 176 9.58 -13.80 9.17
N PRO A 177 9.77 -14.86 8.35
CA PRO A 177 10.87 -14.92 7.39
C PRO A 177 10.71 -13.87 6.27
N SER A 178 11.66 -12.96 6.14
CA SER A 178 11.62 -11.89 5.12
C SER A 178 11.90 -12.38 3.69
N THR A 179 12.57 -13.53 3.54
CA THR A 179 13.12 -14.00 2.26
C THR A 179 12.08 -14.44 1.24
N VAL A 180 10.88 -14.82 1.71
CA VAL A 180 9.76 -15.31 0.87
C VAL A 180 8.70 -14.23 0.60
N ILE A 181 8.81 -13.07 1.24
CA ILE A 181 7.85 -11.99 1.10
C ILE A 181 7.99 -11.35 -0.28
N ARG A 182 6.90 -11.39 -1.05
CA ARG A 182 6.79 -10.76 -2.37
C ARG A 182 6.11 -9.40 -2.31
N THR A 183 5.19 -9.23 -1.36
CA THR A 183 4.42 -7.99 -1.19
C THR A 183 4.57 -7.50 0.25
N LEU A 184 5.04 -6.27 0.41
CA LEU A 184 5.23 -5.64 1.70
C LEU A 184 4.57 -4.26 1.72
N ARG A 185 3.71 -4.03 2.72
CA ARG A 185 3.21 -2.69 3.04
C ARG A 185 3.66 -2.30 4.44
N LEU A 186 4.25 -1.11 4.57
CA LEU A 186 4.66 -0.53 5.84
C LEU A 186 3.89 0.75 6.11
N SER A 187 3.42 0.90 7.35
CA SER A 187 2.80 2.11 7.89
C SER A 187 2.98 2.18 9.40
N GLY A 188 2.95 3.39 9.98
CA GLY A 188 3.21 3.60 11.40
C GLY A 188 4.69 3.44 11.79
N GLY A 189 4.95 3.24 13.08
CA GLY A 189 6.32 3.11 13.59
C GLY A 189 6.87 1.70 13.34
N CYS A 190 7.77 1.54 12.36
CA CYS A 190 8.33 0.23 12.00
C CYS A 190 9.85 0.25 12.01
N VAL A 191 10.45 -0.79 12.59
CA VAL A 191 11.89 -1.07 12.56
C VAL A 191 12.07 -2.49 12.04
N LEU A 192 12.86 -2.64 10.98
CA LEU A 192 13.16 -3.95 10.41
C LEU A 192 14.29 -4.60 11.19
N TYR A 193 14.26 -5.92 11.34
CA TYR A 193 15.37 -6.63 11.97
C TYR A 193 16.64 -6.51 11.12
N ARG A 194 17.80 -6.22 11.73
CA ARG A 194 19.03 -5.79 11.02
C ARG A 194 19.50 -6.76 9.93
N SER A 195 19.29 -8.06 10.09
CA SER A 195 19.70 -9.06 9.09
C SER A 195 18.61 -9.39 8.06
N SER A 196 17.49 -8.66 8.07
CA SER A 196 16.39 -8.92 7.13
C SER A 196 16.79 -8.49 5.73
N ILE A 197 16.69 -9.40 4.79
CA ILE A 197 16.85 -9.12 3.36
C ILE A 197 15.60 -9.58 2.61
N PHE A 198 15.33 -8.94 1.47
CA PHE A 198 14.08 -9.12 0.73
C PHE A 198 14.30 -9.54 -0.74
N PRO A 199 14.97 -10.68 -1.01
CA PRO A 199 15.30 -11.10 -2.38
C PRO A 199 14.05 -11.37 -3.25
N SER A 200 12.96 -11.86 -2.66
CA SER A 200 11.71 -12.18 -3.36
C SER A 200 10.77 -10.98 -3.50
N LEU A 201 11.09 -9.84 -2.89
CA LEU A 201 10.20 -8.69 -2.87
C LEU A 201 10.05 -8.08 -4.25
N ARG A 202 8.79 -7.89 -4.66
CA ARG A 202 8.38 -7.31 -5.95
C ARG A 202 7.48 -6.10 -5.78
N HIS A 203 6.69 -6.04 -4.71
CA HIS A 203 5.76 -4.95 -4.46
C HIS A 203 6.04 -4.35 -3.08
N LEU A 204 6.41 -3.08 -3.05
CA LEU A 204 6.68 -2.35 -1.81
C LEU A 204 5.81 -1.10 -1.75
N THR A 205 5.04 -1.00 -0.68
CA THR A 205 4.27 0.20 -0.34
C THR A 205 4.73 0.76 1.00
N ILE A 206 5.17 2.01 1.01
CA ILE A 206 5.54 2.75 2.22
C ILE A 206 4.58 3.93 2.33
N CYS A 207 3.68 3.88 3.32
CA CYS A 207 2.65 4.90 3.48
C CYS A 207 2.52 5.29 4.95
N GLY A 208 2.81 6.55 5.28
CA GLY A 208 2.68 7.04 6.66
C GLY A 208 3.56 6.28 7.67
N VAL A 209 4.77 5.87 7.27
CA VAL A 209 5.76 5.35 8.20
C VAL A 209 6.31 6.50 9.05
N THR A 210 6.40 6.28 10.37
CA THR A 210 6.93 7.26 11.32
C THR A 210 8.34 6.91 11.77
N GLY A 211 9.07 7.94 12.22
CA GLY A 211 10.48 7.83 12.62
C GLY A 211 11.45 7.82 11.44
N HIS A 212 12.74 7.77 11.78
CA HIS A 212 13.85 7.95 10.83
C HIS A 212 14.58 6.65 10.48
N TYR A 213 14.06 5.48 10.89
CA TYR A 213 14.75 4.21 10.67
C TYR A 213 14.97 3.93 9.18
N LEU A 214 13.91 4.06 8.37
CA LEU A 214 14.00 3.87 6.92
C LEU A 214 14.80 4.97 6.23
N ASP A 215 14.97 6.15 6.83
CA ASP A 215 15.83 7.20 6.27
C ASP A 215 17.29 6.74 6.18
N GLN A 216 17.71 5.79 7.02
CA GLN A 216 19.11 5.34 7.14
C GLN A 216 19.36 3.93 6.61
N HIS A 217 18.34 3.06 6.63
CA HIS A 217 18.53 1.62 6.42
C HIS A 217 17.74 1.02 5.24
N MET A 218 16.92 1.80 4.53
CA MET A 218 16.07 1.24 3.47
C MET A 218 16.89 0.52 2.38
N GLU A 219 17.99 1.12 1.93
CA GLU A 219 18.85 0.56 0.89
C GLU A 219 19.47 -0.78 1.29
N GLU A 220 19.87 -0.93 2.56
CA GLU A 220 20.48 -2.15 3.08
C GLU A 220 19.52 -3.34 2.95
N HIS A 221 18.25 -3.14 3.31
CA HIS A 221 17.22 -4.17 3.24
C HIS A 221 16.82 -4.53 1.81
N LEU A 222 16.81 -3.53 0.91
CA LEU A 222 16.36 -3.67 -0.47
C LEU A 222 17.48 -3.98 -1.47
N ALA A 223 18.72 -4.15 -1.00
CA ALA A 223 19.89 -4.39 -1.85
C ALA A 223 19.75 -5.58 -2.81
N THR A 224 18.95 -6.59 -2.44
CA THR A 224 18.70 -7.81 -3.23
C THR A 224 17.34 -7.83 -3.92
N SER A 225 16.53 -6.79 -3.74
CA SER A 225 15.17 -6.72 -4.28
C SER A 225 15.14 -6.19 -5.71
N GLN A 226 14.26 -6.75 -6.55
CA GLN A 226 13.97 -6.27 -7.89
C GLN A 226 12.49 -5.90 -7.96
N LEU A 227 12.15 -4.65 -7.67
CA LEU A 227 10.76 -4.24 -7.53
C LEU A 227 10.08 -4.15 -8.91
N GLU A 228 8.86 -4.65 -8.96
CA GLU A 228 7.90 -4.43 -10.05
C GLU A 228 7.01 -3.22 -9.74
N THR A 229 6.75 -2.97 -8.46
CA THR A 229 5.92 -1.87 -7.98
C THR A 229 6.54 -1.22 -6.75
N PHE A 230 6.68 0.11 -6.79
CA PHE A 230 7.03 0.92 -5.64
C PHE A 230 6.00 2.02 -5.45
N GLN A 231 5.48 2.13 -4.24
CA GLN A 231 4.52 3.15 -3.85
C GLN A 231 4.95 3.84 -2.57
N TYR A 232 5.02 5.16 -2.63
CA TYR A 232 5.32 6.01 -1.50
C TYR A 232 4.18 7.01 -1.32
N GLY A 233 3.72 7.14 -0.07
CA GLY A 233 2.81 8.19 0.34
C GLY A 233 3.25 8.82 1.65
N GLN A 234 3.54 10.12 1.63
CA GLN A 234 3.78 10.87 2.86
C GLN A 234 2.49 10.88 3.70
N GLY A 235 2.54 10.28 4.89
CA GLY A 235 1.40 10.27 5.82
C GLY A 235 1.54 11.28 6.94
N ASP A 236 2.66 11.24 7.66
CA ASP A 236 2.99 12.19 8.73
C ASP A 236 4.11 13.13 8.26
N ARG A 237 4.00 14.43 8.57
CA ARG A 237 5.02 15.45 8.25
C ARG A 237 6.34 15.20 8.99
N LEU A 238 6.30 14.48 10.11
CA LEU A 238 7.48 14.14 10.91
C LEU A 238 7.98 12.71 10.68
N GLY A 239 7.39 12.00 9.71
CA GLY A 239 7.73 10.62 9.39
C GLY A 239 8.87 10.49 8.38
N PHE A 240 8.97 9.28 7.82
CA PHE A 240 9.91 8.96 6.75
C PHE A 240 9.67 9.84 5.51
N GLU A 241 10.72 10.51 5.05
CA GLU A 241 10.69 11.35 3.86
C GLU A 241 11.61 10.77 2.79
N LEU A 242 11.03 10.35 1.66
CA LEU A 242 11.79 9.82 0.54
C LEU A 242 12.72 10.90 -0.04
N ARG A 243 14.02 10.61 -0.10
CA ARG A 243 15.06 11.54 -0.60
C ARG A 243 15.62 11.09 -1.94
N ASP A 244 16.37 11.98 -2.59
CA ASP A 244 16.98 11.75 -3.90
C ASP A 244 17.80 10.45 -3.98
N HIS A 245 18.72 10.22 -3.04
CA HIS A 245 19.60 9.05 -3.05
C HIS A 245 18.81 7.73 -2.97
N GLN A 246 17.75 7.69 -2.18
CA GLN A 246 16.86 6.53 -2.04
C GLN A 246 16.09 6.26 -3.33
N LEU A 247 15.55 7.31 -3.97
CA LEU A 247 14.85 7.18 -5.25
C LEU A 247 15.80 6.66 -6.35
N LEU A 248 17.02 7.21 -6.41
CA LEU A 248 18.04 6.79 -7.37
C LEU A 248 18.51 5.36 -7.12
N PHE A 249 18.67 4.98 -5.84
CA PHE A 249 18.96 3.60 -5.47
C PHE A 249 17.89 2.65 -5.98
N LEU A 250 16.61 2.94 -5.71
CA LEU A 250 15.48 2.14 -6.17
C LEU A 250 15.45 1.98 -7.68
N ALA A 251 15.66 3.10 -8.41
CA ALA A 251 15.73 3.09 -9.87
C ALA A 251 16.87 2.22 -10.40
N SER A 252 18.06 2.35 -9.81
CA SER A 252 19.23 1.59 -10.25
C SER A 252 19.07 0.08 -10.05
N ARG A 253 18.37 -0.34 -8.99
CA ARG A 253 18.14 -1.76 -8.65
C ARG A 253 17.02 -2.40 -9.45
N SER A 254 16.01 -1.61 -9.79
CA SER A 254 14.77 -2.10 -10.41
C SER A 254 14.56 -1.54 -11.82
N ALA A 255 15.62 -1.08 -12.48
CA ALA A 255 15.57 -0.36 -13.76
C ALA A 255 14.76 -1.07 -14.84
N SER A 256 14.95 -2.38 -14.98
CA SER A 256 14.29 -3.21 -15.99
C SER A 256 12.97 -3.84 -15.53
N THR A 257 12.68 -3.83 -14.22
CA THR A 257 11.53 -4.55 -13.64
C THR A 257 10.42 -3.61 -13.17
N LEU A 258 10.74 -2.38 -12.80
CA LEU A 258 9.78 -1.45 -12.20
C LEU A 258 8.79 -0.96 -13.26
N THR A 259 7.56 -1.43 -13.15
CA THR A 259 6.46 -1.09 -14.07
C THR A 259 5.52 -0.04 -13.48
N ARG A 260 5.48 0.08 -12.15
CA ARG A 260 4.62 1.02 -11.42
C ARG A 260 5.41 1.80 -10.37
N LEU A 261 5.38 3.13 -10.50
CA LEU A 261 5.99 4.06 -9.56
C LEU A 261 4.96 5.10 -9.10
N VAL A 262 4.66 5.13 -7.81
CA VAL A 262 3.75 6.09 -7.19
C VAL A 262 4.48 6.87 -6.12
N LEU A 263 4.50 8.19 -6.25
CA LEU A 263 5.22 9.11 -5.36
C LEU A 263 4.26 10.23 -4.91
N LEU A 264 3.64 10.07 -3.74
CA LEU A 264 2.68 11.04 -3.21
C LEU A 264 3.25 11.86 -2.06
N GLY A 265 3.07 13.19 -2.15
CA GLY A 265 3.47 14.12 -1.10
C GLY A 265 4.98 14.33 -1.01
N CYS A 266 5.74 14.10 -2.07
CA CYS A 266 7.19 14.26 -2.02
C CYS A 266 7.56 15.73 -1.88
N SER A 267 8.36 16.06 -0.86
CA SER A 267 8.85 17.44 -0.60
C SER A 267 10.38 17.57 -0.65
N LYS A 268 11.08 16.43 -0.58
CA LYS A 268 12.56 16.33 -0.55
C LYS A 268 13.17 15.81 -1.84
N LEU A 269 12.36 15.62 -2.87
CA LEU A 269 12.83 15.19 -4.19
C LEU A 269 13.17 16.39 -5.06
N THR A 270 14.34 16.36 -5.69
CA THR A 270 14.77 17.35 -6.67
C THR A 270 14.37 16.95 -8.09
N GLY A 271 14.23 17.95 -8.98
CA GLY A 271 13.96 17.70 -10.39
C GLY A 271 15.05 16.91 -11.10
N SER A 272 16.32 17.10 -10.71
CA SER A 272 17.46 16.35 -11.24
C SER A 272 17.44 14.88 -10.84
N ALA A 273 17.10 14.57 -9.58
CA ALA A 273 16.95 13.19 -9.13
C ALA A 273 15.77 12.49 -9.81
N LEU A 274 14.64 13.18 -9.98
CA LEU A 274 13.49 12.68 -10.76
C LEU A 274 13.89 12.39 -12.22
N TYR A 275 14.59 13.30 -12.86
CA TYR A 275 15.11 13.11 -14.22
C TYR A 275 15.99 11.86 -14.33
N GLN A 276 17.02 11.77 -13.49
CA GLN A 276 17.95 10.63 -13.49
C GLN A 276 17.26 9.30 -13.18
N CYS A 277 16.31 9.30 -12.24
CA CYS A 277 15.48 8.15 -11.92
C CYS A 277 14.70 7.69 -13.16
N LEU A 278 13.91 8.58 -13.76
CA LEU A 278 13.03 8.24 -14.89
C LEU A 278 13.80 7.78 -16.13
N GLN A 279 14.99 8.33 -16.38
CA GLN A 279 15.86 7.88 -17.48
C GLN A 279 16.26 6.40 -17.36
N GLN A 280 16.36 5.86 -16.14
CA GLN A 280 16.76 4.47 -15.92
C GLN A 280 15.59 3.48 -16.04
N LEU A 281 14.35 3.95 -15.84
CA LEU A 281 13.16 3.11 -15.71
C LEU A 281 12.51 2.80 -17.07
N SER A 282 13.21 2.07 -17.94
CA SER A 282 12.74 1.78 -19.30
C SER A 282 11.45 0.96 -19.37
N SER A 283 11.13 0.19 -18.32
CA SER A 283 9.93 -0.65 -18.23
C SER A 283 8.72 0.03 -17.58
N LEU A 284 8.82 1.31 -17.19
CA LEU A 284 7.78 2.00 -16.43
C LEU A 284 6.51 2.25 -17.27
N GLN A 285 5.39 1.69 -16.82
CA GLN A 285 4.09 1.80 -17.50
C GLN A 285 3.11 2.73 -16.76
N TYR A 286 3.24 2.86 -15.44
CA TYR A 286 2.37 3.69 -14.61
C TYR A 286 3.21 4.59 -13.70
N PHE A 287 3.06 5.91 -13.87
CA PHE A 287 3.75 6.91 -13.07
C PHE A 287 2.78 7.89 -12.43
N VAL A 288 2.93 8.09 -11.12
CA VAL A 288 2.14 9.03 -10.35
C VAL A 288 3.08 9.89 -9.50
N LEU A 289 2.96 11.20 -9.61
CA LEU A 289 3.78 12.15 -8.86
C LEU A 289 2.91 13.27 -8.28
N SER A 290 2.93 13.42 -6.96
CA SER A 290 2.46 14.61 -6.25
C SER A 290 3.66 15.24 -5.53
N LEU A 291 4.22 16.28 -6.14
CA LEU A 291 5.41 16.99 -5.67
C LEU A 291 5.04 18.33 -5.02
N THR A 292 5.62 18.60 -3.85
CA THR A 292 5.57 19.90 -3.18
C THR A 292 6.95 20.52 -3.19
N THR A 293 7.18 21.56 -4.01
CA THR A 293 8.48 22.26 -4.11
C THR A 293 8.45 23.62 -3.42
N VAL A 294 9.62 24.16 -3.06
CA VAL A 294 9.76 25.46 -2.38
C VAL A 294 10.55 26.45 -3.23
N HIS A 295 11.57 25.97 -3.95
CA HIS A 295 12.58 26.83 -4.58
C HIS A 295 12.74 26.60 -6.08
N GLU A 296 12.45 25.40 -6.59
CA GLU A 296 12.69 25.08 -8.00
C GLU A 296 11.63 24.13 -8.54
N LEU A 297 11.06 24.50 -9.69
CA LEU A 297 10.25 23.61 -10.51
C LEU A 297 10.97 23.38 -11.84
N GLN A 298 11.82 22.35 -11.89
CA GLN A 298 12.50 21.96 -13.11
C GLN A 298 11.57 21.08 -13.97
N THR A 299 11.61 21.27 -15.28
CA THR A 299 10.73 20.58 -16.24
C THR A 299 11.39 19.38 -16.91
N SER A 300 12.70 19.22 -16.72
CA SER A 300 13.53 18.18 -17.36
C SER A 300 13.00 16.77 -17.11
N PHE A 301 12.47 16.47 -15.93
CA PHE A 301 11.93 15.14 -15.63
C PHE A 301 10.80 14.73 -16.57
N VAL A 302 10.06 15.68 -17.16
CA VAL A 302 8.99 15.40 -18.12
C VAL A 302 9.55 14.80 -19.41
N SER A 303 10.69 15.31 -19.91
CA SER A 303 11.34 14.77 -21.12
C SER A 303 12.06 13.45 -20.87
N ALA A 304 12.34 13.10 -19.61
CA ALA A 304 12.89 11.79 -19.23
C ALA A 304 11.83 10.68 -19.12
N LEU A 305 10.54 10.99 -19.28
CA LEU A 305 9.49 9.97 -19.17
C LEU A 305 9.61 8.92 -20.29
N PRO A 306 9.64 7.61 -19.95
CA PRO A 306 9.95 6.57 -20.91
C PRO A 306 8.82 6.34 -21.93
N LEU A 307 9.18 5.80 -23.09
CA LEU A 307 8.24 5.49 -24.18
C LEU A 307 7.24 4.36 -23.84
N SER A 308 7.58 3.51 -22.86
CA SER A 308 6.73 2.44 -22.32
C SER A 308 5.59 2.94 -21.44
N LEU A 309 5.62 4.21 -21.00
CA LEU A 309 4.60 4.79 -20.15
C LEU A 309 3.22 4.73 -20.83
N LEU A 310 2.22 4.29 -20.06
CA LEU A 310 0.81 4.19 -20.49
C LEU A 310 -0.11 5.08 -19.67
N SER A 311 0.26 5.41 -18.43
CA SER A 311 -0.55 6.22 -17.53
C SER A 311 0.31 7.18 -16.73
N LEU A 312 -0.09 8.45 -16.73
CA LEU A 312 0.55 9.52 -15.98
C LEU A 312 -0.47 10.23 -15.11
N LYS A 313 -0.17 10.40 -13.82
CA LYS A 313 -0.85 11.38 -12.97
C LYS A 313 0.17 12.33 -12.38
N LEU A 314 -0.06 13.63 -12.53
CA LEU A 314 0.88 14.66 -12.09
C LEU A 314 0.17 15.75 -11.30
N ARG A 315 0.77 16.09 -10.17
CA ARG A 315 0.45 17.27 -9.36
C ARG A 315 1.76 17.88 -8.92
N VAL A 316 1.90 19.18 -9.13
CA VAL A 316 3.04 19.95 -8.65
C VAL A 316 2.49 21.20 -7.97
N ILE A 317 2.89 21.41 -6.72
CA ILE A 317 2.52 22.59 -5.95
C ILE A 317 3.78 23.28 -5.44
N ASN A 318 3.78 24.62 -5.48
CA ASN A 318 4.74 25.41 -4.72
C ASN A 318 4.21 25.65 -3.28
N ALA A 319 4.98 25.26 -2.27
CA ALA A 319 4.65 25.46 -0.86
C ALA A 319 4.67 26.93 -0.43
N LEU A 320 5.42 27.79 -1.12
CA LEU A 320 5.48 29.22 -0.84
C LEU A 320 4.38 29.97 -1.61
N TYR A 321 3.18 30.00 -1.04
CA TYR A 321 2.04 30.74 -1.58
C TYR A 321 2.31 32.24 -1.77
N SER A 322 3.27 32.80 -1.02
CA SER A 322 3.63 34.22 -1.11
C SER A 322 4.42 34.59 -2.38
N ARG A 323 5.00 33.61 -3.09
CA ARG A 323 5.73 33.82 -4.35
C ARG A 323 5.38 32.70 -5.33
N PRO A 324 4.29 32.84 -6.11
CA PRO A 324 3.93 31.81 -7.08
C PRO A 324 5.00 31.69 -8.18
N LEU A 325 5.38 30.46 -8.52
CA LEU A 325 6.35 30.15 -9.58
C LEU A 325 5.66 30.13 -10.95
N ILE A 326 5.04 31.26 -11.32
CA ILE A 326 4.15 31.33 -12.48
C ILE A 326 4.90 30.96 -13.77
N ARG A 327 6.12 31.47 -13.94
CA ARG A 327 6.93 31.20 -15.15
C ARG A 327 7.28 29.72 -15.26
N GLU A 328 7.75 29.14 -14.17
CA GLU A 328 8.14 27.73 -14.10
C GLU A 328 6.94 26.80 -14.26
N GLU A 329 5.76 27.18 -13.74
CA GLU A 329 4.51 26.46 -13.97
C GLU A 329 4.06 26.57 -15.45
N HIS A 330 4.30 27.71 -16.12
CA HIS A 330 4.10 27.83 -17.57
C HIS A 330 5.06 26.94 -18.35
N ASP A 331 6.35 26.95 -18.01
CA ASP A 331 7.38 26.11 -18.63
C ASP A 331 7.05 24.62 -18.45
N LEU A 332 6.54 24.23 -17.28
CA LEU A 332 6.07 22.87 -17.03
C LEU A 332 4.91 22.50 -17.94
N CYS A 333 3.93 23.38 -18.10
CA CYS A 333 2.81 23.14 -19.01
C CYS A 333 3.27 23.01 -20.46
N ASP A 334 4.21 23.84 -20.91
CA ASP A 334 4.75 23.73 -22.27
C ASP A 334 5.53 22.42 -22.46
N ALA A 335 6.32 22.02 -21.47
CA ALA A 335 7.01 20.72 -21.48
C ALA A 335 6.01 19.55 -21.52
N LEU A 336 4.92 19.60 -20.75
CA LEU A 336 3.85 18.60 -20.78
C LEU A 336 3.15 18.58 -22.14
N GLU A 337 2.86 19.74 -22.71
CA GLU A 337 2.23 19.82 -24.03
C GLU A 337 3.10 19.11 -25.09
N GLN A 338 4.38 19.44 -25.15
CA GLN A 338 5.30 18.90 -26.15
C GLN A 338 5.62 17.41 -25.94
N ASN A 339 5.85 16.98 -24.70
CA ASN A 339 6.38 15.64 -24.42
C ASN A 339 5.30 14.61 -24.04
N ILE A 340 4.10 15.06 -23.64
CA ILE A 340 3.04 14.18 -23.10
C ILE A 340 1.74 14.32 -23.91
N ILE A 341 1.22 15.54 -24.07
CA ILE A 341 -0.07 15.76 -24.74
C ILE A 341 0.02 15.46 -26.24
N LEU A 342 1.11 15.90 -26.88
CA LEU A 342 1.40 15.72 -28.31
C LEU A 342 2.24 14.46 -28.60
N ARG A 343 2.51 13.65 -27.58
CA ARG A 343 3.36 12.46 -27.70
C ARG A 343 2.78 11.42 -28.67
N SER A 344 3.67 10.78 -29.42
CA SER A 344 3.37 9.61 -30.24
C SER A 344 4.31 8.44 -29.88
N PRO A 345 3.80 7.27 -29.49
CA PRO A 345 2.39 6.93 -29.29
C PRO A 345 1.77 7.65 -28.07
N PRO A 346 0.45 7.93 -28.09
CA PRO A 346 -0.22 8.59 -26.97
C PRO A 346 -0.30 7.68 -25.74
N LEU A 347 -0.30 8.30 -24.56
CA LEU A 347 -0.64 7.63 -23.31
C LEU A 347 -2.10 7.19 -23.32
N ARG A 348 -2.48 6.19 -22.53
CA ARG A 348 -3.90 5.79 -22.37
C ARG A 348 -4.64 6.71 -21.42
N LEU A 349 -3.96 7.15 -20.35
CA LEU A 349 -4.52 8.01 -19.31
C LEU A 349 -3.52 9.10 -18.92
N VAL A 350 -4.00 10.34 -18.87
CA VAL A 350 -3.29 11.49 -18.33
C VAL A 350 -4.21 12.19 -17.33
N HIS A 351 -3.76 12.37 -16.09
CA HIS A 351 -4.48 13.15 -15.07
C HIS A 351 -3.58 14.25 -14.53
N LEU A 352 -3.94 15.51 -14.75
CA LEU A 352 -3.13 16.65 -14.32
C LEU A 352 -3.89 17.50 -13.31
N HIS A 353 -3.26 17.76 -12.16
CA HIS A 353 -3.71 18.73 -11.19
C HIS A 353 -2.72 19.92 -11.23
N LEU A 354 -3.08 20.92 -12.02
CA LEU A 354 -2.31 22.15 -12.24
C LEU A 354 -3.18 23.35 -11.85
N ARG A 355 -2.56 24.52 -11.72
CA ARG A 355 -3.27 25.75 -11.34
C ARG A 355 -4.25 26.20 -12.44
N ASP A 356 -5.50 26.46 -12.08
CA ASP A 356 -6.55 26.85 -13.02
C ASP A 356 -6.21 28.10 -13.82
N GLU A 357 -5.61 29.11 -13.18
CA GLU A 357 -5.19 30.36 -13.82
C GLU A 357 -4.27 30.12 -15.03
N ILE A 358 -3.37 29.13 -14.94
CA ILE A 358 -2.41 28.81 -16.00
C ILE A 358 -3.05 27.99 -17.11
N LEU A 359 -4.04 27.16 -16.78
CA LEU A 359 -4.79 26.37 -17.76
C LEU A 359 -5.79 27.24 -18.55
N LEU A 360 -6.38 28.24 -17.90
CA LEU A 360 -7.39 29.12 -18.48
C LEU A 360 -6.79 30.30 -19.25
N ALA A 361 -5.71 30.91 -18.76
CA ALA A 361 -5.14 32.13 -19.37
C ALA A 361 -4.63 31.94 -20.82
N SER A 362 -4.53 30.71 -21.31
CA SER A 362 -4.02 30.40 -22.66
C SER A 362 -4.89 29.41 -23.43
N GLU A 363 -6.15 29.22 -23.01
CA GLU A 363 -7.08 28.23 -23.58
C GLU A 363 -6.49 26.80 -23.66
N ARG A 364 -5.48 26.52 -22.82
CA ARG A 364 -4.71 25.27 -22.82
C ARG A 364 -5.62 24.08 -22.53
N ASN A 365 -6.55 24.24 -21.58
CA ASN A 365 -7.52 23.21 -21.24
C ASN A 365 -8.29 22.73 -22.48
N GLU A 366 -8.96 23.64 -23.20
CA GLU A 366 -9.74 23.28 -24.38
C GLU A 366 -8.88 22.66 -25.48
N ARG A 367 -7.69 23.23 -25.70
CA ARG A 367 -6.74 22.72 -26.68
C ARG A 367 -6.30 21.29 -26.36
N TRP A 368 -5.85 21.03 -25.13
CA TRP A 368 -5.39 19.70 -24.70
C TRP A 368 -6.53 18.68 -24.72
N MET A 369 -7.73 19.06 -24.30
CA MET A 369 -8.92 18.20 -24.38
C MET A 369 -9.27 17.83 -25.83
N ARG A 370 -9.12 18.78 -26.76
CA ARG A 370 -9.33 18.51 -28.20
C ARG A 370 -8.29 17.52 -28.74
N VAL A 371 -7.02 17.72 -28.39
CA VAL A 371 -5.94 16.78 -28.75
C VAL A 371 -6.24 15.38 -28.19
N ALA A 372 -6.57 15.28 -26.90
CA ALA A 372 -6.88 14.00 -26.26
C ALA A 372 -8.04 13.25 -26.94
N ARG A 373 -9.12 13.97 -27.30
CA ARG A 373 -10.24 13.40 -28.06
C ARG A 373 -9.81 12.90 -29.43
N SER A 374 -9.01 13.69 -30.17
CA SER A 374 -8.52 13.29 -31.51
C SER A 374 -7.60 12.07 -31.45
N ALA A 375 -6.72 12.00 -30.45
CA ALA A 375 -5.77 10.91 -30.23
C ALA A 375 -6.37 9.72 -29.46
N ARG A 376 -7.65 9.81 -29.06
CA ARG A 376 -8.42 8.76 -28.36
C ARG A 376 -7.82 8.28 -27.04
N TYR A 377 -7.32 9.21 -26.23
CA TYR A 377 -6.91 8.91 -24.86
C TYR A 377 -7.71 9.70 -23.82
N THR A 378 -7.65 9.24 -22.57
CA THR A 378 -8.35 9.89 -21.46
C THR A 378 -7.49 10.98 -20.84
N LEU A 379 -7.91 12.24 -20.98
CA LEU A 379 -7.35 13.37 -20.23
C LEU A 379 -8.34 13.79 -19.14
N LYS A 380 -7.87 13.89 -17.91
CA LYS A 380 -8.60 14.46 -16.78
C LYS A 380 -7.80 15.61 -16.17
N LEU A 381 -8.48 16.68 -15.82
CA LEU A 381 -7.90 17.84 -15.16
C LEU A 381 -8.60 18.03 -13.81
N GLY A 382 -7.82 18.30 -12.77
CA GLY A 382 -8.31 18.51 -11.41
C GLY A 382 -7.67 17.59 -10.39
N ALA A 383 -8.16 17.67 -9.15
CA ALA A 383 -7.65 16.88 -8.03
C ALA A 383 -7.93 15.38 -8.21
N TRP A 384 -6.94 14.56 -7.85
CA TRP A 384 -6.99 13.10 -8.05
C TRP A 384 -6.30 12.30 -6.96
N GLU A 385 -5.56 12.96 -6.06
CA GLU A 385 -4.71 12.27 -5.08
C GLU A 385 -5.52 11.40 -4.12
N MET A 386 -6.75 11.82 -3.78
CA MET A 386 -7.66 11.04 -2.94
C MET A 386 -8.21 9.78 -3.64
N ASP A 387 -8.13 9.72 -4.97
CA ASP A 387 -8.55 8.55 -5.76
C ASP A 387 -7.39 7.55 -5.92
N GLU A 388 -6.15 7.92 -5.57
CA GLU A 388 -5.01 7.01 -5.65
C GLU A 388 -4.99 6.13 -4.40
N ILE A 389 -5.38 4.87 -4.58
CA ILE A 389 -5.35 3.86 -3.52
C ILE A 389 -3.89 3.44 -3.34
N ILE A 390 -3.30 3.83 -2.20
CA ILE A 390 -2.01 3.34 -1.71
C ILE A 390 -2.23 2.27 -0.67
#